data_AF-A0A832ZEE1-F1
#
_entry.id   AF-A0A832ZEE1-F1
#
_cell.length_a   1.000
_cell.length_b   1.000
_cell.length_c   1.000
_cell.angle_alpha   90.00
_cell.angle_beta   90.00
_cell.angle_gamma   90.00
#
_symmetry.space_group_name_H-M   'P 1'
#
loop_
_entity.id
_entity.type
_entity.pdbx_description
1 polymer ?
#
loop_
_entity_poly.entity_id
_entity_poly.type
_entity_poly.pdbx_seq_one_letter_code
_entity_poly.pdbx_strand_id
1 'polypeptide(L)'
;PPRILEKLVWDDVKASEAVWLLYKGKVDFYTIVRAFSLGLLGVKRNRRLVPTRWAITAVDSAITTKLLEIIKFENKVVDYIEVYTASYLGNKFIIILFPGPYRLEMVEIWHPSTIWTQNAGQPVLHWIREDKPNRFTEIDGGMMAARLSILEHLARRKRQASVLIVREITPDYYAPVGNWHIRLTTAHALSQPMLKSNNLKEAIELLGTSLKDKNLLSTIIEKSRIFDRLYNQKRLDHYF
;
A
#
# COMPACT_ATOMS: atom_id res chain seq x y z
N PRO A 1 -22.40 -10.63 -16.83
CA PRO A 1 -21.76 -9.51 -16.08
C PRO A 1 -22.55 -9.21 -14.81
N PRO A 2 -21.97 -8.61 -13.76
CA PRO A 2 -22.75 -8.16 -12.61
C PRO A 2 -23.81 -7.13 -13.03
N ARG A 3 -25.04 -7.22 -12.52
CA ARG A 3 -26.17 -6.33 -12.89
C ARG A 3 -25.84 -4.84 -12.74
N ILE A 4 -25.03 -4.48 -11.73
CA ILE A 4 -24.56 -3.11 -11.51
C ILE A 4 -23.59 -2.63 -12.61
N LEU A 5 -22.78 -3.53 -13.16
CA LEU A 5 -21.87 -3.20 -14.26
C LEU A 5 -22.63 -2.88 -15.53
N GLU A 6 -23.60 -3.73 -15.91
CA GLU A 6 -24.42 -3.51 -17.09
C GLU A 6 -25.11 -2.14 -17.06
N LYS A 7 -25.66 -1.76 -15.90
CA LYS A 7 -26.24 -0.43 -15.70
C LYS A 7 -25.21 0.68 -15.93
N LEU A 8 -24.05 0.60 -15.30
CA LEU A 8 -23.01 1.64 -15.36
C LEU A 8 -22.37 1.78 -16.75
N VAL A 9 -22.45 0.76 -17.61
CA VAL A 9 -22.04 0.89 -19.02
C VAL A 9 -22.93 1.89 -19.77
N TRP A 10 -24.22 1.95 -19.44
CA TRP A 10 -25.18 2.84 -20.10
C TRP A 10 -25.28 4.23 -19.46
N ASP A 11 -24.91 4.34 -18.17
CA ASP A 11 -24.91 5.59 -17.41
C ASP A 11 -23.77 6.54 -17.82
N ASP A 12 -24.03 7.84 -17.75
CA ASP A 12 -23.07 8.91 -18.09
C ASP A 12 -22.43 9.50 -16.82
N VAL A 13 -21.75 8.65 -16.05
CA VAL A 13 -21.07 9.01 -14.79
C VAL A 13 -19.56 9.09 -14.97
N LYS A 14 -18.87 9.84 -14.10
CA LYS A 14 -17.39 9.87 -14.11
C LYS A 14 -16.81 8.46 -13.90
N ALA A 15 -15.69 8.15 -14.55
CA ALA A 15 -15.13 6.81 -14.50
C ALA A 15 -14.70 6.41 -13.07
N SER A 16 -14.17 7.35 -12.29
CA SER A 16 -13.84 7.14 -10.87
C SER A 16 -15.06 6.85 -10.00
N GLU A 17 -16.19 7.51 -10.28
CA GLU A 17 -17.48 7.27 -9.62
C GLU A 17 -17.99 5.86 -9.93
N ALA A 18 -17.99 5.47 -11.21
CA ALA A 18 -18.39 4.15 -11.64
C ALA A 18 -17.52 3.05 -11.00
N VAL A 19 -16.19 3.22 -11.00
CA VAL A 19 -15.27 2.30 -10.34
C VAL A 19 -15.60 2.16 -8.85
N TRP A 20 -15.86 3.27 -8.16
CA TRP A 20 -16.23 3.26 -6.75
C TRP A 20 -17.55 2.52 -6.48
N LEU A 21 -18.58 2.76 -7.30
CA LEU A 21 -19.86 2.08 -7.18
C LEU A 21 -19.74 0.57 -7.42
N LEU A 22 -18.95 0.16 -8.41
CA LEU A 22 -18.66 -1.26 -8.68
C LEU A 22 -17.92 -1.91 -7.50
N TYR A 23 -16.91 -1.22 -6.97
CA TYR A 23 -16.16 -1.67 -5.80
C TYR A 23 -17.07 -1.85 -4.57
N LYS A 24 -17.91 -0.85 -4.26
CA LYS A 24 -18.91 -0.94 -3.18
C LYS A 24 -19.92 -2.08 -3.43
N GLY A 25 -20.27 -2.31 -4.69
CA GLY A 25 -21.10 -3.43 -5.14
C GLY A 25 -20.41 -4.79 -5.09
N LYS A 26 -19.19 -4.89 -4.54
CA LYS A 26 -18.38 -6.12 -4.43
C LYS A 26 -18.10 -6.79 -5.79
N VAL A 27 -18.04 -6.00 -6.86
CA VAL A 27 -17.60 -6.51 -8.16
C VAL A 27 -16.10 -6.83 -8.08
N ASP A 28 -15.71 -8.00 -8.59
CA ASP A 28 -14.31 -8.42 -8.65
C ASP A 28 -13.41 -7.34 -9.27
N PHE A 29 -12.27 -7.08 -8.63
CA PHE A 29 -11.34 -6.03 -9.04
C PHE A 29 -10.93 -6.15 -10.51
N TYR A 30 -10.58 -7.35 -10.97
CA TYR A 30 -10.13 -7.54 -12.35
C TYR A 30 -11.27 -7.42 -13.36
N THR A 31 -12.50 -7.67 -12.95
CA THR A 31 -13.70 -7.36 -13.73
C THR A 31 -13.86 -5.85 -13.90
N ILE A 32 -13.64 -5.06 -12.86
CA ILE A 32 -13.64 -3.58 -12.95
C ILE A 32 -12.52 -3.10 -13.87
N VAL A 33 -11.30 -3.64 -13.72
CA VAL A 33 -10.15 -3.32 -14.59
C VAL A 33 -10.44 -3.62 -16.05
N ARG A 34 -11.02 -4.79 -16.37
CA ARG A 34 -11.37 -5.14 -17.75
C ARG A 34 -12.39 -4.16 -18.33
N ALA A 35 -13.46 -3.84 -17.58
CA ALA A 35 -14.45 -2.87 -18.03
C ALA A 35 -13.86 -1.48 -18.24
N PHE A 36 -12.99 -1.02 -17.33
CA PHE A 36 -12.29 0.25 -17.44
C PHE A 36 -11.33 0.29 -18.64
N SER A 37 -10.52 -0.76 -18.81
CA SER A 37 -9.54 -0.91 -19.91
C SER A 37 -10.21 -0.92 -21.29
N LEU A 38 -11.39 -1.53 -21.38
CA LEU A 38 -12.22 -1.53 -22.60
C LEU A 38 -12.99 -0.21 -22.83
N GLY A 39 -12.79 0.80 -21.97
CA GLY A 39 -13.47 2.09 -22.10
C GLY A 39 -14.98 2.00 -21.87
N LEU A 40 -15.47 1.00 -21.14
CA LEU A 40 -16.91 0.82 -20.89
C LEU A 40 -17.44 1.73 -19.77
N LEU A 41 -16.54 2.33 -18.98
CA LEU A 41 -16.87 3.17 -17.83
C LEU A 41 -16.47 4.62 -18.08
N GLY A 42 -17.26 5.55 -17.56
CA GLY A 42 -16.98 6.99 -17.66
C GLY A 42 -17.98 7.73 -18.55
N VAL A 43 -17.77 9.05 -18.64
CA VAL A 43 -18.60 9.92 -19.49
C VAL A 43 -18.41 9.52 -20.95
N LYS A 44 -19.49 9.29 -21.69
CA LYS A 44 -19.48 8.67 -23.04
C LYS A 44 -18.47 9.30 -23.99
N ARG A 45 -18.45 10.64 -24.08
CA ARG A 45 -17.53 11.41 -24.94
C ARG A 45 -16.04 11.28 -24.58
N ASN A 46 -15.73 10.82 -23.37
CA ASN A 46 -14.36 10.72 -22.84
C ASN A 46 -13.87 9.27 -22.72
N ARG A 47 -14.70 8.28 -23.09
CA ARG A 47 -14.33 6.85 -23.04
C ARG A 47 -13.25 6.56 -24.06
N ARG A 48 -12.23 5.82 -23.64
CA ARG A 48 -11.08 5.40 -24.46
C ARG A 48 -10.61 4.03 -24.02
N LEU A 49 -10.00 3.28 -24.94
CA LEU A 49 -9.24 2.09 -24.57
C LEU A 49 -8.00 2.51 -23.78
N VAL A 50 -7.72 1.79 -22.69
CA VAL A 50 -6.59 2.05 -21.80
C VAL A 50 -5.78 0.77 -21.65
N PRO A 51 -4.44 0.80 -21.80
CA PRO A 51 -3.60 -0.37 -21.55
C PRO A 51 -3.87 -0.98 -20.17
N THR A 52 -3.93 -2.32 -20.09
CA THR A 52 -4.30 -3.04 -18.86
C THR A 52 -3.48 -2.61 -17.64
N ARG A 53 -2.17 -2.40 -17.81
CA ARG A 53 -1.29 -1.95 -16.72
C ARG A 53 -1.71 -0.59 -16.16
N TRP A 54 -2.08 0.36 -17.03
CA TRP A 54 -2.56 1.67 -16.61
C TRP A 54 -3.96 1.59 -16.01
N ALA A 55 -4.82 0.72 -16.54
CA ALA A 55 -6.15 0.48 -16.00
C ALA A 55 -6.10 -0.09 -14.56
N ILE A 56 -5.16 -1.00 -14.26
CA ILE A 56 -4.95 -1.52 -12.90
C ILE A 56 -4.64 -0.36 -11.94
N THR A 57 -3.62 0.44 -12.24
CA THR A 57 -3.21 1.58 -11.40
C THR A 57 -4.32 2.63 -11.27
N ALA A 58 -5.07 2.89 -12.34
CA ALA A 58 -6.18 3.85 -12.33
C ALA A 58 -7.35 3.37 -11.44
N VAL A 59 -7.68 2.09 -11.51
CA VAL A 59 -8.71 1.48 -10.65
C VAL A 59 -8.26 1.47 -9.19
N ASP A 60 -7.01 1.09 -8.90
CA ASP A 60 -6.42 1.19 -7.55
C ASP A 60 -6.54 2.62 -7.01
N SER A 61 -6.09 3.62 -7.78
CA SER A 61 -6.11 5.02 -7.39
C SER A 61 -7.53 5.55 -7.13
N ALA A 62 -8.50 5.20 -7.99
CA ALA A 62 -9.89 5.61 -7.81
C ALA A 62 -10.50 5.05 -6.52
N ILE A 63 -10.29 3.75 -6.23
CA ILE A 63 -10.80 3.11 -5.02
C ILE A 63 -10.11 3.69 -3.78
N THR A 64 -8.79 3.74 -3.79
CA THR A 64 -7.99 4.17 -2.64
C THR A 64 -8.17 5.64 -2.30
N THR A 65 -8.42 6.51 -3.29
CA THR A 65 -8.80 7.90 -3.05
C THR A 65 -10.09 8.00 -2.24
N LYS A 66 -11.12 7.23 -2.59
CA LYS A 66 -12.40 7.20 -1.87
C LYS A 66 -12.29 6.58 -0.49
N LEU A 67 -11.50 5.51 -0.33
CA LEU A 67 -11.21 4.95 0.99
C LEU A 67 -10.47 5.96 1.88
N LEU A 68 -9.51 6.69 1.33
CA LEU A 68 -8.75 7.68 2.08
C LEU A 68 -9.63 8.86 2.55
N GLU A 69 -10.58 9.30 1.73
CA GLU A 69 -11.60 10.28 2.14
C GLU A 69 -12.34 9.79 3.39
N ILE A 70 -12.82 8.53 3.39
CA ILE A 70 -13.55 7.95 4.53
C ILE A 70 -12.67 7.89 5.79
N ILE A 71 -11.45 7.36 5.71
CA ILE A 71 -10.65 7.15 6.93
C ILE A 71 -10.13 8.43 7.57
N LYS A 72 -9.88 9.49 6.78
CA LYS A 72 -9.28 10.72 7.31
C LYS A 72 -10.24 11.55 8.15
N PHE A 73 -11.52 11.55 7.80
CA PHE A 73 -12.51 12.41 8.46
C PHE A 73 -13.22 11.73 9.63
N GLU A 74 -13.33 10.40 9.62
CA GLU A 74 -14.27 9.69 10.50
C GLU A 74 -13.61 8.79 11.55
N ASN A 75 -12.32 8.47 11.41
CA ASN A 75 -11.71 7.37 12.14
C ASN A 75 -10.70 7.81 13.21
N LYS A 76 -10.74 7.11 14.36
CA LYS A 76 -9.71 7.20 15.40
C LYS A 76 -8.39 6.61 14.93
N VAL A 77 -7.28 7.03 15.51
CA VAL A 77 -5.97 6.39 15.25
C VAL A 77 -5.95 4.96 15.84
N VAL A 78 -5.06 4.09 15.33
CA VAL A 78 -4.78 2.79 15.97
C VAL A 78 -4.29 2.99 17.41
N ASP A 79 -4.62 2.06 18.30
CA ASP A 79 -4.44 2.23 19.75
C ASP A 79 -2.99 1.93 20.21
N TYR A 80 -2.25 1.14 19.44
CA TYR A 80 -0.85 0.74 19.71
C TYR A 80 -0.11 0.57 18.38
N ILE A 81 1.21 0.36 18.44
CA ILE A 81 1.99 0.05 17.25
C ILE A 81 1.71 -1.41 16.87
N GLU A 82 1.36 -1.64 15.62
CA GLU A 82 1.01 -2.97 15.10
C GLU A 82 2.01 -3.39 14.04
N VAL A 83 2.62 -4.56 14.19
CA VAL A 83 3.56 -5.12 13.21
C VAL A 83 2.95 -6.38 12.60
N TYR A 84 2.93 -6.43 11.27
CA TYR A 84 2.45 -7.55 10.47
C TYR A 84 3.55 -8.04 9.55
N THR A 85 3.65 -9.34 9.34
CA THR A 85 4.60 -9.93 8.40
C THR A 85 3.95 -10.97 7.51
N ALA A 86 4.39 -11.06 6.27
CA ALA A 86 4.06 -12.16 5.36
C ALA A 86 5.14 -12.30 4.30
N SER A 87 5.26 -13.49 3.71
CA SER A 87 6.18 -13.74 2.61
C SER A 87 5.48 -14.51 1.50
N TYR A 88 5.78 -14.17 0.25
CA TYR A 88 5.27 -14.90 -0.91
C TYR A 88 6.17 -14.66 -2.13
N LEU A 89 6.44 -15.70 -2.92
CA LEU A 89 7.28 -15.64 -4.14
C LEU A 89 8.59 -14.87 -3.94
N GLY A 90 9.38 -15.21 -2.93
CA GLY A 90 10.65 -14.53 -2.67
C GLY A 90 10.54 -13.07 -2.23
N ASN A 91 9.34 -12.57 -1.96
CA ASN A 91 9.10 -11.24 -1.41
C ASN A 91 8.68 -11.37 0.05
N LYS A 92 9.32 -10.63 0.95
CA LYS A 92 8.94 -10.51 2.36
C LYS A 92 8.38 -9.12 2.62
N PHE A 93 7.25 -9.06 3.30
CA PHE A 93 6.57 -7.82 3.69
C PHE A 93 6.59 -7.70 5.20
N ILE A 94 6.97 -6.53 5.68
CA ILE A 94 6.84 -6.10 7.08
C ILE A 94 6.04 -4.80 7.05
N ILE A 95 4.86 -4.80 7.63
CA ILE A 95 3.94 -3.67 7.63
C ILE A 95 3.79 -3.19 9.07
N ILE A 96 4.08 -1.92 9.31
CA ILE A 96 3.98 -1.31 10.63
C ILE A 96 2.94 -0.20 10.59
N LEU A 97 1.93 -0.32 11.45
CA LEU A 97 0.93 0.72 11.68
C LEU A 97 1.27 1.45 12.98
N PHE A 98 1.54 2.75 12.87
CA PHE A 98 1.81 3.63 14.00
C PHE A 98 0.56 4.48 14.32
N PRO A 99 0.24 4.70 15.61
CA PRO A 99 -0.75 5.68 16.02
C PRO A 99 -0.40 7.05 15.45
N GLY A 100 -1.31 7.65 14.67
CA GLY A 100 -1.09 8.95 14.06
C GLY A 100 -1.94 9.20 12.81
N PRO A 101 -1.87 10.41 12.23
CA PRO A 101 -2.58 10.74 11.01
C PRO A 101 -2.12 9.83 9.86
N TYR A 102 -3.00 9.60 8.89
CA TYR A 102 -2.66 8.78 7.72
C TYR A 102 -1.43 9.33 6.98
N ARG A 103 -0.45 8.44 6.81
CA ARG A 103 0.77 8.62 6.02
C ARG A 103 1.16 7.25 5.50
N LEU A 104 1.80 7.19 4.33
CA LEU A 104 2.27 5.93 3.78
C LEU A 104 3.67 6.08 3.23
N GLU A 105 4.59 5.26 3.72
CA GLU A 105 5.93 5.08 3.18
C GLU A 105 6.14 3.62 2.84
N MET A 106 6.75 3.36 1.68
CA MET A 106 7.22 2.04 1.29
C MET A 106 8.71 2.13 0.96
N VAL A 107 9.47 1.19 1.50
CA VAL A 107 10.85 0.92 1.06
C VAL A 107 10.90 -0.46 0.43
N GLU A 108 11.35 -0.52 -0.80
CA GLU A 108 11.69 -1.75 -1.50
C GLU A 108 13.19 -2.00 -1.36
N ILE A 109 13.52 -3.17 -0.84
CA ILE A 109 14.89 -3.63 -0.60
C ILE A 109 15.16 -4.74 -1.60
N TRP A 110 15.89 -4.41 -2.66
CA TRP A 110 16.31 -5.37 -3.68
C TRP A 110 17.64 -5.99 -3.27
N HIS A 111 17.62 -7.23 -2.78
CA HIS A 111 18.84 -7.94 -2.39
C HIS A 111 19.76 -8.19 -3.61
N PRO A 112 21.07 -8.41 -3.43
CA PRO A 112 21.99 -8.81 -4.51
C PRO A 112 21.47 -10.01 -5.31
N SER A 113 21.87 -10.13 -6.57
CA SER A 113 21.56 -11.29 -7.43
C SER A 113 20.07 -11.50 -7.71
N THR A 114 19.23 -10.47 -7.58
CA THR A 114 17.90 -10.47 -8.19
C THR A 114 18.00 -10.12 -9.67
N ILE A 115 16.93 -10.35 -10.44
CA ILE A 115 16.85 -10.00 -11.87
C ILE A 115 17.17 -8.51 -12.12
N TRP A 116 16.89 -7.65 -11.14
CA TRP A 116 17.07 -6.20 -11.24
C TRP A 116 18.37 -5.69 -10.62
N THR A 117 19.12 -6.54 -9.91
CA THR A 117 20.34 -6.17 -9.15
C THR A 117 21.47 -7.18 -9.35
N GLN A 118 21.57 -7.78 -10.54
CA GLN A 118 22.55 -8.84 -10.84
C GLN A 118 24.01 -8.43 -10.54
N ASN A 119 24.34 -7.15 -10.69
CA ASN A 119 25.69 -6.61 -10.47
C ASN A 119 25.86 -5.89 -9.12
N ALA A 120 24.83 -5.85 -8.27
CA ALA A 120 24.91 -5.15 -7.00
C ALA A 120 25.61 -6.05 -5.96
N GLY A 121 26.69 -5.55 -5.34
CA GLY A 121 27.35 -6.23 -4.22
C GLY A 121 26.65 -6.06 -2.86
N GLN A 122 25.64 -5.17 -2.79
CA GLN A 122 24.88 -4.84 -1.58
C GLN A 122 23.39 -4.59 -1.93
N PRO A 123 22.47 -4.70 -0.96
CA PRO A 123 21.06 -4.41 -1.18
C PRO A 123 20.80 -2.98 -1.68
N VAL A 124 19.92 -2.82 -2.68
CA VAL A 124 19.49 -1.52 -3.21
C VAL A 124 18.15 -1.13 -2.59
N LEU A 125 18.09 0.06 -1.98
CA LEU A 125 16.89 0.57 -1.32
C LEU A 125 16.21 1.63 -2.18
N HIS A 126 14.97 1.37 -2.61
CA HIS A 126 14.12 2.32 -3.32
C HIS A 126 12.96 2.77 -2.43
N TRP A 127 12.75 4.09 -2.32
CA TRP A 127 11.78 4.69 -1.40
C TRP A 127 10.65 5.38 -2.14
N ILE A 128 9.42 5.01 -1.82
CA ILE A 128 8.19 5.61 -2.36
C ILE A 128 7.37 6.15 -1.18
N ARG A 129 6.94 7.40 -1.27
CA ARG A 129 6.20 8.06 -0.18
C ARG A 129 4.93 8.71 -0.69
N GLU A 130 3.89 8.65 0.12
CA GLU A 130 2.68 9.47 0.01
C GLU A 130 2.74 10.59 1.06
N ASP A 131 3.43 11.69 0.73
CA ASP A 131 3.67 12.79 1.66
C ASP A 131 2.41 13.59 2.01
N LYS A 132 1.51 13.68 1.03
CA LYS A 132 0.17 14.27 1.15
C LYS A 132 -0.83 13.30 0.51
N PRO A 133 -2.10 13.31 0.94
CA PRO A 133 -3.15 12.49 0.34
C PRO A 133 -3.09 12.48 -1.19
N ASN A 134 -2.91 11.30 -1.78
CA ASN A 134 -2.81 11.05 -3.21
C ASN A 134 -1.66 11.77 -3.94
N ARG A 135 -0.66 12.31 -3.21
CA ARG A 135 0.56 12.91 -3.77
C ARG A 135 1.76 12.02 -3.45
N PHE A 136 2.18 11.27 -4.47
CA PHE A 136 3.28 10.33 -4.37
C PHE A 136 4.60 10.95 -4.85
N THR A 137 5.73 10.49 -4.30
CA THR A 137 7.06 10.84 -4.81
C THR A 137 7.30 10.26 -6.21
N GLU A 138 6.72 9.09 -6.47
CA GLU A 138 6.77 8.38 -7.75
C GLU A 138 5.47 7.59 -7.93
N ILE A 139 5.00 7.44 -9.18
CA ILE A 139 3.87 6.56 -9.49
C ILE A 139 4.38 5.12 -9.59
N ASP A 140 4.21 4.36 -8.52
CA ASP A 140 4.57 2.94 -8.48
C ASP A 140 3.33 2.05 -8.32
N GLY A 141 3.26 1.01 -9.16
CA GLY A 141 2.13 0.09 -9.15
C GLY A 141 2.15 -0.89 -7.97
N GLY A 142 3.34 -1.20 -7.41
CA GLY A 142 3.45 -2.03 -6.21
C GLY A 142 2.93 -1.31 -4.97
N MET A 143 3.31 -0.04 -4.82
CA MET A 143 2.79 0.88 -3.82
C MET A 143 1.27 1.00 -3.92
N MET A 144 0.72 1.19 -5.12
CA MET A 144 -0.74 1.29 -5.29
C MET A 144 -1.47 0.00 -4.89
N ALA A 145 -0.90 -1.16 -5.26
CA ALA A 145 -1.44 -2.47 -4.89
C ALA A 145 -1.42 -2.70 -3.37
N ALA A 146 -0.33 -2.37 -2.70
CA ALA A 146 -0.21 -2.49 -1.25
C ALA A 146 -1.12 -1.48 -0.51
N ARG A 147 -1.15 -0.23 -1.00
CA ARG A 147 -2.00 0.86 -0.48
C ARG A 147 -3.47 0.45 -0.44
N LEU A 148 -3.99 -0.19 -1.49
CA LEU A 148 -5.38 -0.65 -1.50
C LEU A 148 -5.67 -1.57 -0.30
N SER A 149 -4.85 -2.59 -0.10
CA SER A 149 -5.02 -3.55 1.01
C SER A 149 -4.95 -2.88 2.38
N ILE A 150 -4.04 -1.93 2.56
CA ILE A 150 -3.90 -1.16 3.80
C ILE A 150 -5.13 -0.31 4.06
N LEU A 151 -5.61 0.41 3.06
CA LEU A 151 -6.76 1.29 3.23
C LEU A 151 -8.06 0.52 3.46
N GLU A 152 -8.22 -0.64 2.83
CA GLU A 152 -9.34 -1.55 3.10
C GLU A 152 -9.33 -2.04 4.55
N HIS A 153 -8.16 -2.46 5.04
CA HIS A 153 -7.98 -2.90 6.42
C HIS A 153 -8.33 -1.80 7.42
N LEU A 154 -7.81 -0.59 7.21
CA LEU A 154 -8.07 0.57 8.07
C LEU A 154 -9.54 1.00 8.02
N ALA A 155 -10.14 1.06 6.83
CA ALA A 155 -11.55 1.42 6.65
C ALA A 155 -12.49 0.43 7.35
N ARG A 156 -12.25 -0.89 7.20
CA ARG A 156 -13.01 -1.94 7.88
C ARG A 156 -12.95 -1.82 9.40
N ARG A 157 -11.80 -1.43 9.94
CA ARG A 157 -11.57 -1.25 11.38
C ARG A 157 -12.05 0.11 11.89
N LYS A 158 -12.48 1.01 11.02
CA LYS A 158 -12.74 2.42 11.33
C LYS A 158 -11.56 3.06 12.08
N ARG A 159 -10.35 2.81 11.55
CA ARG A 159 -9.08 3.34 12.07
C ARG A 159 -8.32 4.12 11.01
N GLN A 160 -7.35 4.92 11.45
CA GLN A 160 -6.28 5.49 10.62
C GLN A 160 -4.91 5.28 11.29
N ALA A 161 -3.84 5.28 10.50
CA ALA A 161 -2.48 5.07 11.00
C ALA A 161 -1.46 5.70 10.06
N SER A 162 -0.30 6.08 10.60
CA SER A 162 0.92 6.24 9.79
C SER A 162 1.47 4.85 9.47
N VAL A 163 1.78 4.57 8.21
CA VAL A 163 2.10 3.22 7.75
C VAL A 163 3.46 3.16 7.09
N LEU A 164 4.31 2.26 7.58
CA LEU A 164 5.57 1.89 6.94
C LEU A 164 5.45 0.48 6.37
N ILE A 165 5.74 0.32 5.08
CA ILE A 165 5.89 -0.97 4.44
C ILE A 165 7.38 -1.17 4.13
N VAL A 166 7.95 -2.25 4.64
CA VAL A 166 9.25 -2.74 4.21
C VAL A 166 9.02 -3.98 3.36
N ARG A 167 9.41 -3.91 2.09
CA ARG A 167 9.32 -5.02 1.16
C ARG A 167 10.73 -5.47 0.78
N GLU A 168 11.13 -6.67 1.18
CA GLU A 168 12.40 -7.27 0.75
C GLU A 168 12.15 -8.20 -0.43
N ILE A 169 12.84 -7.93 -1.54
CA ILE A 169 12.84 -8.75 -2.74
C ILE A 169 14.14 -9.55 -2.75
N THR A 170 14.01 -10.87 -2.67
CA THR A 170 15.13 -11.81 -2.62
C THR A 170 15.39 -12.45 -3.99
N PRO A 171 16.57 -13.09 -4.20
CA PRO A 171 16.86 -13.83 -5.43
C PRO A 171 15.83 -14.90 -5.81
N ASP A 172 15.08 -15.41 -4.83
CA ASP A 172 14.01 -16.38 -5.05
C ASP A 172 12.83 -15.80 -5.88
N TYR A 173 12.77 -14.48 -6.06
CA TYR A 173 11.82 -13.84 -6.98
C TYR A 173 12.37 -13.81 -8.42
N TYR A 174 12.50 -14.99 -9.02
CA TYR A 174 13.11 -15.18 -10.35
C TYR A 174 12.14 -15.02 -11.53
N ALA A 175 10.83 -14.91 -11.28
CA ALA A 175 9.82 -14.72 -12.33
C ALA A 175 8.80 -13.65 -11.91
N PRO A 176 8.84 -12.44 -12.48
CA PRO A 176 7.89 -11.40 -12.11
C PRO A 176 6.49 -11.70 -12.61
N VAL A 177 5.52 -11.73 -11.68
CA VAL A 177 4.11 -12.06 -11.97
C VAL A 177 3.19 -10.84 -12.00
N GLY A 178 3.74 -9.63 -11.84
CA GLY A 178 2.99 -8.37 -11.77
C GLY A 178 2.43 -8.05 -10.38
N ASN A 179 1.81 -6.89 -10.18
CA ASN A 179 1.56 -6.35 -8.84
C ASN A 179 0.45 -7.04 -8.02
N TRP A 180 -0.24 -8.04 -8.59
CA TRP A 180 -1.32 -8.75 -7.89
C TRP A 180 -0.81 -9.44 -6.63
N HIS A 181 0.41 -10.02 -6.69
CA HIS A 181 0.97 -10.76 -5.56
C HIS A 181 1.24 -9.81 -4.39
N ILE A 182 1.62 -8.56 -4.66
CA ILE A 182 1.85 -7.52 -3.65
C ILE A 182 0.55 -7.23 -2.91
N ARG A 183 -0.55 -7.03 -3.65
CA ARG A 183 -1.87 -6.80 -3.06
C ARG A 183 -2.28 -7.98 -2.18
N LEU A 184 -2.25 -9.20 -2.71
CA LEU A 184 -2.70 -10.38 -1.97
C LEU A 184 -1.82 -10.67 -0.75
N THR A 185 -0.49 -10.50 -0.87
CA THR A 185 0.43 -10.72 0.25
C THR A 185 0.24 -9.66 1.34
N THR A 186 0.02 -8.40 0.96
CA THR A 186 -0.28 -7.31 1.91
C THR A 186 -1.61 -7.56 2.62
N ALA A 187 -2.66 -7.91 1.88
CA ALA A 187 -3.97 -8.26 2.46
C ALA A 187 -3.87 -9.48 3.38
N HIS A 188 -3.10 -10.50 2.98
CA HIS A 188 -2.85 -11.67 3.80
C HIS A 188 -2.13 -11.29 5.10
N ALA A 189 -1.04 -10.52 5.05
CA ALA A 189 -0.33 -10.04 6.23
C ALA A 189 -1.27 -9.34 7.22
N LEU A 190 -2.11 -8.42 6.73
CA LEU A 190 -3.07 -7.65 7.54
C LEU A 190 -4.25 -8.49 8.08
N SER A 191 -4.48 -9.66 7.51
CA SER A 191 -5.48 -10.62 8.01
C SER A 191 -4.96 -11.51 9.14
N GLN A 192 -3.63 -11.62 9.29
CA GLN A 192 -2.99 -12.41 10.34
C GLN A 192 -3.01 -11.65 11.68
N PRO A 193 -2.84 -12.37 12.81
CA PRO A 193 -2.65 -11.74 14.11
C PRO A 193 -1.48 -10.76 14.09
N MET A 194 -1.74 -9.53 14.53
CA MET A 194 -0.70 -8.50 14.67
C MET A 194 0.19 -8.77 15.88
N LEU A 195 1.47 -8.49 15.75
CA LEU A 195 2.34 -8.30 16.92
C LEU A 195 2.12 -6.88 17.44
N LYS A 196 1.68 -6.79 18.69
CA LYS A 196 1.44 -5.51 19.35
C LYS A 196 2.72 -5.04 19.99
N SER A 197 3.04 -3.77 19.82
CA SER A 197 4.13 -3.13 20.52
C SER A 197 3.65 -1.91 21.29
N ASN A 198 4.08 -1.83 22.54
CA ASN A 198 3.68 -0.76 23.46
C ASN A 198 4.55 0.49 23.32
N ASN A 199 5.69 0.40 22.63
CA ASN A 199 6.60 1.52 22.45
C ASN A 199 7.44 1.40 21.17
N LEU A 200 7.98 2.53 20.73
CA LEU A 200 8.77 2.60 19.50
C LEU A 200 10.01 1.68 19.50
N LYS A 201 10.62 1.42 20.66
CA LYS A 201 11.84 0.60 20.78
C LYS A 201 11.54 -0.86 20.44
N GLU A 202 10.49 -1.41 21.01
CA GLU A 202 10.04 -2.78 20.73
C GLU A 202 9.62 -2.94 19.25
N ALA A 203 8.94 -1.94 18.67
CA ALA A 203 8.61 -1.96 17.24
C ALA A 203 9.86 -1.98 16.34
N ILE A 204 10.92 -1.25 16.72
CA ILE A 204 12.21 -1.26 16.02
C ILE A 204 12.92 -2.61 16.17
N GLU A 205 12.86 -3.24 17.35
CA GLU A 205 13.40 -4.58 17.58
C GLU A 205 12.65 -5.63 16.74
N LEU A 206 11.32 -5.54 16.67
CA LEU A 206 10.49 -6.41 15.81
C LEU A 206 10.80 -6.21 14.33
N LEU A 207 10.99 -4.97 13.88
CA LEU A 207 11.43 -4.68 12.52
C LEU A 207 12.80 -5.32 12.25
N GLY A 208 13.78 -5.08 13.12
CA GLY A 208 15.14 -5.60 12.97
C GLY A 208 15.21 -7.12 12.95
N THR A 209 14.46 -7.81 13.82
CA THR A 209 14.38 -9.28 13.83
C THR A 209 13.65 -9.84 12.61
N SER A 210 12.76 -9.05 12.01
CA SER A 210 12.03 -9.42 10.80
C SER A 210 12.79 -9.17 9.50
N LEU A 211 13.86 -8.35 9.48
CA LEU A 211 14.66 -8.13 8.28
C LEU A 211 15.51 -9.36 7.93
N LYS A 212 15.69 -9.65 6.64
CA LYS A 212 16.68 -10.63 6.16
C LYS A 212 18.10 -10.14 6.38
N ASP A 213 18.37 -8.86 6.10
CA ASP A 213 19.64 -8.20 6.43
C ASP A 213 19.42 -7.16 7.54
N LYS A 214 19.86 -7.50 8.76
CA LYS A 214 19.71 -6.65 9.95
C LYS A 214 20.50 -5.34 9.86
N ASN A 215 21.56 -5.28 9.03
CA ASN A 215 22.39 -4.09 8.90
C ASN A 215 21.62 -2.93 8.24
N LEU A 216 20.51 -3.21 7.57
CA LEU A 216 19.65 -2.21 6.94
C LEU A 216 18.76 -1.45 7.93
N LEU A 217 18.63 -1.94 9.18
CA LEU A 217 17.74 -1.34 10.17
C LEU A 217 18.06 0.14 10.43
N SER A 218 19.33 0.47 10.63
CA SER A 218 19.77 1.85 10.87
C SER A 218 19.42 2.76 9.70
N THR A 219 19.70 2.33 8.46
CA THR A 219 19.37 3.07 7.25
C THR A 219 17.86 3.27 7.07
N ILE A 220 17.05 2.28 7.42
CA ILE A 220 15.58 2.39 7.34
C ILE A 220 15.07 3.43 8.35
N ILE A 221 15.57 3.39 9.58
CA ILE A 221 15.18 4.34 10.64
C ILE A 221 15.59 5.76 10.25
N GLU A 222 16.82 5.94 9.78
CA GLU A 222 17.37 7.25 9.39
C GLU A 222 16.62 7.88 8.22
N LYS A 223 16.25 7.09 7.19
CA LYS A 223 15.61 7.61 5.96
C LYS A 223 14.09 7.72 6.04
N SER A 224 13.44 7.09 7.02
CA SER A 224 11.98 7.14 7.14
C SER A 224 11.53 8.47 7.72
N ARG A 225 10.61 9.16 7.03
CA ARG A 225 10.01 10.39 7.57
C ARG A 225 8.97 10.09 8.65
N ILE A 226 8.46 8.85 8.70
CA ILE A 226 7.60 8.41 9.81
C ILE A 226 8.45 8.34 11.09
N PHE A 227 9.60 7.67 11.08
CA PHE A 227 10.47 7.60 12.24
C PHE A 227 10.98 8.98 12.68
N ASP A 228 11.47 9.81 11.75
CA ASP A 228 11.89 11.19 12.03
C ASP A 228 10.82 12.00 12.78
N ARG A 229 9.56 11.95 12.30
CA ARG A 229 8.43 12.62 12.96
C ARG A 229 8.14 12.07 14.35
N LEU A 230 8.16 10.74 14.52
CA LEU A 230 7.91 10.11 15.82
C LEU A 230 8.97 10.50 16.85
N TYR A 231 10.24 10.62 16.45
CA TYR A 231 11.31 11.09 17.34
C TYR A 231 11.18 12.58 17.67
N ASN A 232 10.85 13.41 16.69
CA ASN A 232 10.68 14.85 16.91
C ASN A 232 9.45 15.17 17.76
N GLN A 233 8.36 14.42 17.60
CA GLN A 233 7.17 14.57 18.45
C GLN A 233 7.46 14.25 19.91
N LYS A 234 8.17 13.15 20.20
CA LYS A 234 8.56 12.81 21.57
C LYS A 234 9.42 13.88 22.25
N ARG A 235 10.28 14.57 21.48
CA ARG A 235 11.07 15.68 22.03
C ARG A 235 10.15 16.81 22.49
N LEU A 236 9.10 17.14 21.74
CA LEU A 236 8.15 18.20 22.09
C LEU A 236 7.33 17.86 23.35
N ASP A 237 6.86 16.61 23.48
CA ASP A 237 6.10 16.16 24.66
C ASP A 237 6.92 16.20 25.97
N HIS A 238 8.25 16.27 25.88
CA HIS A 238 9.16 16.40 27.03
C HIS A 238 9.35 17.85 27.53
N TYR A 239 8.88 18.86 26.79
CA TYR A 239 9.04 20.28 27.13
C TYR A 239 7.79 20.94 27.73
N PHE A 240 6.71 20.18 27.95
CA PHE A 240 5.45 20.67 28.54
C PHE A 240 5.09 19.88 29.80
#